data_AF-G6E7F9-F1
#
_entry.id   AF-G6E7F9-F1
#
_cell.length_a   1.000
_cell.length_b   1.000
_cell.length_c   1.000
_cell.angle_alpha   90.00
_cell.angle_beta   90.00
_cell.angle_gamma   90.00
#
_symmetry.space_group_name_H-M   'P 1'
#
loop_
_entity.id
_entity.type
_entity.pdbx_description
1 polymer ?
#
loop_
_entity_poly.entity_id
_entity_poly.type
_entity_poly.pdbx_seq_one_letter_code
_entity_poly.pdbx_strand_id
1 'polypeptide(L)'
;MLRPANRAAEEAMREIKGKVRVEIKGGVANQRRRGLYWSVAALVAPLLNDMHGLTLDEQDLHDITRDKLRVYDEQVLPSGEVYRRRRSTSNRAMNEAERAEFTTKALHLWSTWTGVAVETLHTEARDAA
;
A
#
# COMPACT_ATOMS: atom_id res chain seq x y z
N MET A 1 -8.04 20.85 15.18
CA MET A 1 -6.59 21.04 14.92
C MET A 1 -6.10 19.80 14.20
N LEU A 2 -5.44 19.95 13.05
CA LEU A 2 -4.90 18.80 12.30
C LEU A 2 -3.66 18.26 13.03
N ARG A 3 -3.57 16.94 13.19
CA ARG A 3 -2.48 16.24 13.90
C ARG A 3 -1.80 15.24 12.95
N PRO A 4 -0.56 14.80 13.25
CA PRO A 4 0.08 13.70 12.51
C PRO A 4 -0.82 12.48 12.43
N ALA A 5 -0.75 11.76 11.31
CA ALA A 5 -1.69 10.69 11.00
C ALA A 5 -1.44 9.39 11.79
N ASN A 6 -0.21 9.17 12.27
CA ASN A 6 0.21 7.98 13.01
C ASN A 6 1.47 8.28 13.84
N ARG A 7 1.88 7.32 14.69
CA ARG A 7 3.04 7.45 15.58
C ARG A 7 4.36 7.69 14.82
N ALA A 8 4.57 7.02 13.69
CA ALA A 8 5.74 7.23 12.84
C ALA A 8 5.83 8.69 12.33
N ALA A 9 4.71 9.31 11.96
CA ALA A 9 4.68 10.71 11.56
C ALA A 9 4.94 11.66 12.74
N GLU A 10 4.53 11.30 13.96
CA GLU A 10 4.87 12.07 15.17
C GLU A 10 6.36 12.00 15.49
N GLU A 11 6.97 10.82 15.39
CA GLU A 11 8.41 10.61 15.58
C GLU A 11 9.22 11.34 14.52
N ALA A 12 8.86 11.20 13.24
CA ALA A 12 9.49 11.91 12.15
C ALA A 12 9.40 13.44 12.34
N MET A 13 8.26 13.97 12.78
CA MET A 13 8.11 15.38 13.13
C MET A 13 9.05 15.81 14.27
N ARG A 14 9.30 14.92 15.24
CA ARG A 14 10.16 15.17 16.40
C ARG A 14 11.65 15.21 16.04
N GLU A 15 12.06 14.49 15.00
CA GLU A 15 13.45 14.41 14.54
C GLU A 15 13.85 15.48 13.51
N ILE A 16 12.91 16.30 13.04
CA ILE A 16 13.17 17.37 12.07
C ILE A 16 14.22 18.36 12.61
N LYS A 17 15.35 18.46 11.90
CA LYS A 17 16.39 19.48 12.10
C LYS A 17 16.52 20.32 10.83
N GLY A 18 16.32 21.64 10.94
CA GLY A 18 16.44 22.58 9.82
C GLY A 18 15.09 23.04 9.23
N LYS A 19 15.13 23.68 8.05
CA LYS A 19 13.92 24.18 7.37
C LYS A 19 13.32 23.12 6.47
N VAL A 20 12.16 22.61 6.84
CA VAL A 20 11.34 21.70 6.03
C VAL A 20 9.90 22.20 5.97
N ARG A 21 9.22 21.90 4.86
CA ARG A 21 7.81 22.19 4.67
C ARG A 21 6.98 20.98 5.07
N VAL A 22 6.29 21.07 6.20
CA VAL A 22 5.32 20.07 6.64
C VAL A 22 3.92 20.53 6.22
N GLU A 23 3.18 19.65 5.54
CA GLU A 23 1.80 19.92 5.15
C GLU A 23 0.87 18.89 5.81
N ILE A 24 0.04 19.35 6.75
CA ILE A 24 -0.98 18.52 7.39
C ILE A 24 -2.32 18.89 6.77
N LYS A 25 -2.95 17.95 6.08
CA LYS A 25 -4.24 18.12 5.42
C LYS A 25 -5.33 17.34 6.15
N GLY A 26 -6.54 17.90 6.22
CA GLY A 26 -7.72 17.15 6.66
C GLY A 26 -7.95 15.94 5.77
N GLY A 27 -8.27 14.79 6.36
CA GLY A 27 -8.45 13.55 5.61
C GLY A 27 -9.56 13.68 4.58
N VAL A 28 -9.20 13.82 3.31
CA VAL A 28 -10.13 13.74 2.18
C VAL A 28 -10.43 12.27 1.94
N ALA A 29 -11.72 11.90 2.03
CA ALA A 29 -12.33 10.60 1.72
C ALA A 29 -11.45 9.35 1.95
N ASN A 30 -11.79 8.62 3.03
CA ASN A 30 -11.28 7.30 3.43
C ASN A 30 -9.74 7.10 3.46
N GLN A 31 -9.02 8.05 4.07
CA GLN A 31 -7.62 7.87 4.46
C GLN A 31 -7.39 6.62 5.33
N ARG A 32 -8.39 6.19 6.11
CA ARG A 32 -8.29 5.02 6.98
C ARG A 32 -8.08 3.72 6.20
N ARG A 33 -8.84 3.50 5.12
CA ARG A 33 -8.66 2.30 4.27
C ARG A 33 -7.32 2.29 3.55
N ARG A 34 -6.88 3.46 3.08
CA ARG A 34 -5.54 3.60 2.50
C ARG A 34 -4.46 3.30 3.55
N GLY A 35 -4.60 3.84 4.76
CA GLY A 35 -3.72 3.54 5.89
C GLY A 35 -3.65 2.04 6.16
N LEU A 36 -4.80 1.38 6.32
CA LEU A 36 -4.90 -0.06 6.53
C LEU A 36 -4.14 -0.86 5.45
N TYR A 37 -4.35 -0.55 4.17
CA TYR A 37 -3.66 -1.22 3.08
C TYR A 37 -2.13 -1.16 3.24
N TRP A 38 -1.59 0.05 3.49
CA TRP A 38 -0.15 0.24 3.62
C TRP A 38 0.40 -0.32 4.93
N SER A 39 -0.37 -0.29 6.02
CA SER A 39 0.00 -0.94 7.28
C SER A 39 0.13 -2.45 7.11
N VAL A 40 -0.79 -3.10 6.39
CA VAL A 40 -0.67 -4.53 6.11
C VAL A 40 0.48 -4.81 5.14
N ALA A 41 0.71 -3.95 4.14
CA ALA A 41 1.84 -4.10 3.23
C ALA A 41 3.19 -4.09 3.96
N ALA A 42 3.35 -3.21 4.95
CA ALA A 42 4.55 -3.11 5.79
C ALA A 42 4.79 -4.35 6.67
N LEU A 43 3.74 -5.12 6.98
CA LEU A 43 3.87 -6.42 7.66
C LEU A 43 4.18 -7.56 6.68
N VAL A 44 3.49 -7.56 5.53
CA VAL A 44 3.58 -8.65 4.55
C VAL A 44 4.92 -8.65 3.80
N ALA A 45 5.46 -7.49 3.43
CA ALA A 45 6.70 -7.42 2.65
C ALA A 45 7.89 -8.09 3.39
N PRO A 46 8.16 -7.79 4.68
CA PRO A 46 9.17 -8.52 5.45
C PRO A 46 8.92 -10.03 5.54
N LEU A 47 7.67 -10.46 5.78
CA LEU A 47 7.33 -11.88 5.85
C LEU A 47 7.66 -12.61 4.53
N LEU A 48 7.31 -12.01 3.39
CA LEU A 48 7.62 -12.59 2.09
C LEU A 48 9.12 -12.61 1.81
N ASN A 49 9.84 -11.57 2.23
CA ASN A 49 11.29 -11.51 2.12
C ASN A 49 11.95 -12.65 2.91
N ASP A 50 11.52 -12.87 4.15
CA ASP A 50 12.04 -13.94 5.00
C ASP A 50 11.68 -15.33 4.46
N MET A 51 10.45 -15.53 3.96
CA MET A 51 9.98 -16.82 3.45
C MET A 51 10.65 -17.23 2.12
N HIS A 52 10.96 -16.26 1.27
CA HIS A 52 11.35 -16.51 -0.12
C HIS A 52 12.71 -15.93 -0.50
N GLY A 53 13.45 -15.34 0.45
CA GLY A 53 14.76 -14.71 0.20
C GLY A 53 14.65 -13.51 -0.75
N LEU A 54 13.56 -12.75 -0.66
CA LEU A 54 13.31 -11.57 -1.49
C LEU A 54 13.79 -10.29 -0.81
N THR A 55 13.76 -9.19 -1.55
CA THR A 55 14.12 -7.85 -1.04
C THR A 55 13.07 -6.82 -1.45
N LEU A 56 11.79 -7.16 -1.29
CA LEU A 56 10.67 -6.29 -1.64
C LEU A 56 10.49 -5.19 -0.58
N ASP A 57 10.26 -3.96 -1.04
CA ASP A 57 9.65 -2.91 -0.21
C ASP A 57 8.12 -2.89 -0.38
N GLU A 58 7.42 -2.02 0.37
CA GLU A 58 5.95 -1.94 0.26
C GLU A 58 5.48 -1.45 -1.11
N GLN A 59 6.29 -0.65 -1.79
CA GLN A 59 5.99 -0.11 -3.11
C GLN A 59 6.13 -1.20 -4.19
N ASP A 60 7.16 -2.04 -4.09
CA ASP A 60 7.33 -3.23 -4.92
C ASP A 60 6.15 -4.18 -4.73
N LEU A 61 5.76 -4.45 -3.48
CA LEU A 61 4.60 -5.27 -3.17
C LEU A 61 3.32 -4.68 -3.78
N HIS A 62 3.14 -3.36 -3.72
CA HIS A 62 2.02 -2.67 -4.36
C HIS A 62 2.02 -2.82 -5.89
N ASP A 63 3.18 -2.68 -6.53
CA ASP A 63 3.35 -2.80 -7.97
C ASP A 63 3.07 -4.23 -8.46
N ILE A 64 3.63 -5.22 -7.78
CA ILE A 64 3.36 -6.64 -8.04
C ILE A 64 1.88 -6.95 -7.86
N THR A 65 1.25 -6.41 -6.81
CA THR A 65 -0.19 -6.60 -6.55
C THR A 65 -1.03 -6.02 -7.68
N ARG A 66 -0.71 -4.80 -8.16
CA ARG A 66 -1.39 -4.21 -9.32
C ARG A 66 -1.23 -5.05 -10.57
N ASP A 67 -0.04 -5.60 -10.81
CA ASP A 67 0.20 -6.47 -11.95
C ASP A 67 -0.60 -7.78 -11.85
N LYS A 68 -0.65 -8.40 -10.67
CA LYS A 68 -1.43 -9.63 -10.46
C LYS A 68 -2.93 -9.42 -10.59
N LEU A 69 -3.43 -8.27 -10.14
CA LEU A 69 -4.83 -7.90 -10.25
C LEU A 69 -5.19 -7.26 -11.60
N ARG A 70 -4.25 -7.21 -12.57
CA ARG A 70 -4.43 -6.61 -13.89
C ARG A 70 -4.91 -5.16 -13.84
N VAL A 71 -4.42 -4.41 -12.87
CA VAL A 71 -4.70 -2.97 -12.70
C VAL A 71 -3.69 -2.16 -13.52
N TYR A 72 -3.68 -2.38 -14.82
CA TYR A 72 -2.80 -1.73 -15.78
C TYR A 72 -3.45 -1.67 -17.17
N ASP A 73 -2.91 -0.82 -18.03
CA ASP A 73 -3.16 -0.83 -19.46
C ASP A 73 -1.94 -1.40 -20.18
N GLU A 74 -2.14 -2.28 -21.16
CA GLU A 74 -1.04 -2.87 -21.94
C GLU A 74 -0.92 -2.15 -23.29
N GLN A 75 0.33 -1.91 -23.70
CA GLN A 75 0.65 -1.36 -25.01
C GLN A 75 1.85 -2.13 -25.57
N VAL A 76 1.78 -2.52 -26.83
CA VAL A 76 2.91 -3.17 -27.52
C VAL A 76 3.81 -2.07 -28.07
N LEU A 77 5.07 -2.06 -27.64
CA LEU A 77 6.08 -1.11 -28.12
C LEU A 77 6.49 -1.47 -29.56
N PRO A 78 7.06 -0.51 -30.32
CA PRO A 78 7.61 -0.80 -31.65
C PRO A 78 8.69 -1.90 -31.66
N SER A 79 9.34 -2.14 -30.52
CA SER A 79 10.29 -3.25 -30.32
C SER A 79 9.62 -4.62 -30.20
N GLY A 80 8.29 -4.70 -30.10
CA GLY A 80 7.53 -5.91 -29.82
C GLY A 80 7.34 -6.22 -28.32
N GLU A 81 7.96 -5.44 -27.42
CA GLU A 81 7.83 -5.63 -25.98
C GLU A 81 6.48 -5.13 -25.45
N VAL A 82 5.91 -5.84 -24.48
CA VAL A 82 4.66 -5.44 -23.81
C VAL A 82 4.98 -4.46 -22.68
N TYR A 83 4.67 -3.19 -22.90
CA TYR A 83 4.72 -2.17 -21.86
C TYR A 83 3.42 -2.15 -21.06
N ARG A 84 3.53 -2.32 -19.73
CA ARG A 84 2.41 -2.24 -18.80
C ARG A 84 2.40 -0.90 -18.09
N ARG A 85 1.44 -0.05 -18.42
CA ARG A 85 1.19 1.19 -17.70
C ARG A 85 0.26 0.92 -16.52
N ARG A 86 0.82 0.77 -15.32
CA ARG A 86 0.04 0.55 -14.09
C ARG A 86 -0.93 1.71 -13.84
N ARG A 87 -2.21 1.39 -13.61
CA ARG A 87 -3.22 2.41 -13.29
C ARG A 87 -2.98 2.94 -11.88
N SER A 88 -3.31 4.22 -11.68
CA SER A 88 -3.23 4.84 -10.36
C SER A 88 -4.36 4.32 -9.47
N THR A 89 -4.02 3.99 -8.23
CA THR A 89 -4.97 3.61 -7.17
C THR A 89 -5.33 4.80 -6.27
N SER A 90 -5.01 6.02 -6.71
CA SER A 90 -5.28 7.24 -5.94
C SER A 90 -6.78 7.55 -5.84
N ASN A 91 -7.16 8.35 -4.83
CA ASN A 91 -8.55 8.76 -4.61
C ASN A 91 -9.19 9.49 -5.81
N ARG A 92 -8.38 10.07 -6.70
CA ARG A 92 -8.85 10.72 -7.94
C ARG A 92 -9.14 9.71 -9.06
N ALA A 93 -8.45 8.57 -9.05
CA ALA A 93 -8.49 7.58 -10.12
C ALA A 93 -9.51 6.45 -9.86
N MET A 94 -9.90 6.24 -8.59
CA MET A 94 -10.85 5.20 -8.20
C MET A 94 -11.94 5.79 -7.31
N ASN A 95 -13.17 5.30 -7.43
CA ASN A 95 -14.23 5.57 -6.47
C ASN A 95 -14.05 4.72 -5.18
N GLU A 96 -14.90 4.91 -4.17
CA GLU A 96 -14.75 4.19 -2.90
C GLU A 96 -15.00 2.68 -3.01
N ALA A 97 -15.97 2.26 -3.82
CA ALA A 97 -16.28 0.84 -3.99
C ALA A 97 -15.11 0.10 -4.67
N GLU A 98 -14.55 0.68 -5.72
CA GLU A 98 -13.39 0.14 -6.42
C GLU A 98 -12.17 0.05 -5.49
N ARG A 99 -11.95 1.05 -4.62
CA ARG A 99 -10.86 1.01 -3.62
C ARG A 99 -11.09 -0.08 -2.59
N ALA A 100 -12.32 -0.22 -2.09
CA ALA A 100 -12.67 -1.27 -1.16
C ALA A 100 -12.39 -2.65 -1.76
N GLU A 101 -12.85 -2.87 -2.99
CA GLU A 101 -12.63 -4.12 -3.71
C GLU A 101 -11.15 -4.39 -3.97
N PHE A 102 -10.37 -3.38 -4.38
CA PHE A 102 -8.93 -3.52 -4.57
C PHE A 102 -8.22 -3.91 -3.27
N THR A 103 -8.50 -3.23 -2.16
CA THR A 103 -7.92 -3.56 -0.86
C THR A 103 -8.31 -4.98 -0.44
N THR A 104 -9.57 -5.37 -0.56
CA THR A 104 -10.01 -6.74 -0.23
C THR A 104 -9.27 -7.79 -1.06
N LYS A 105 -9.18 -7.61 -2.39
CA LYS A 105 -8.46 -8.52 -3.28
C LYS A 105 -6.97 -8.61 -2.94
N ALA A 106 -6.33 -7.49 -2.64
CA ALA A 106 -4.93 -7.46 -2.23
C ALA A 106 -4.69 -8.25 -0.94
N LEU A 107 -5.53 -8.06 0.08
CA LEU A 107 -5.39 -8.77 1.35
C LEU A 107 -5.57 -10.28 1.20
N HIS A 108 -6.55 -10.73 0.41
CA HIS A 108 -6.70 -12.15 0.10
C HIS A 108 -5.51 -12.72 -0.66
N LEU A 109 -4.96 -11.95 -1.61
CA LEU A 109 -3.77 -12.35 -2.35
C LEU A 109 -2.57 -12.53 -1.43
N TRP A 110 -2.31 -11.56 -0.55
CA TRP A 110 -1.20 -11.62 0.40
C TRP A 110 -1.37 -12.73 1.42
N SER A 111 -2.59 -12.95 1.92
CA SER A 111 -2.91 -14.08 2.79
C SER A 111 -2.59 -15.42 2.13
N THR A 112 -2.84 -15.54 0.83
CA THR A 112 -2.48 -16.74 0.06
C THR A 112 -0.96 -16.92 -0.06
N TRP A 113 -0.21 -15.83 -0.22
CA TRP A 113 1.25 -15.88 -0.37
C TRP A 113 1.98 -16.15 0.93
N THR A 114 1.55 -15.52 2.02
CA THR A 114 2.17 -15.70 3.34
C THR A 114 1.65 -16.93 4.08
N GLY A 115 0.51 -17.48 3.67
CA GLY A 115 -0.19 -18.54 4.40
C GLY A 115 -0.86 -18.08 5.70
N VAL A 116 -0.82 -16.77 6.00
CA VAL A 116 -1.45 -16.16 7.18
C VAL A 116 -2.87 -15.74 6.85
N ALA A 117 -3.83 -16.03 7.73
CA ALA A 117 -5.22 -15.64 7.51
C ALA A 117 -5.39 -14.11 7.44
N VAL A 118 -6.28 -13.64 6.56
CA VAL A 118 -6.57 -12.20 6.37
C VAL A 118 -6.92 -11.50 7.69
N GLU A 119 -7.70 -12.16 8.55
CA GLU A 119 -8.11 -11.61 9.85
C GLU A 119 -6.92 -11.39 10.80
N THR A 120 -5.93 -12.28 10.74
CA THR A 120 -4.68 -12.15 11.51
C THR A 120 -3.90 -10.92 11.02
N LEU A 121 -3.75 -10.78 9.70
CA LEU A 121 -3.08 -9.61 9.10
C LEU A 121 -3.78 -8.28 9.48
N HIS A 122 -5.11 -8.28 9.53
CA HIS A 122 -5.89 -7.12 9.99
C HIS A 122 -5.62 -6.76 11.45
N THR A 123 -5.56 -7.78 12.32
CA THR A 123 -5.37 -7.61 13.75
C THR A 123 -3.97 -7.09 14.04
N GLU A 124 -2.95 -7.70 13.44
CA GLU A 124 -1.56 -7.27 13.60
C GLU A 124 -1.31 -5.85 13.06
N ALA A 125 -1.91 -5.51 11.90
CA ALA A 125 -1.80 -4.16 11.36
C ALA A 125 -2.48 -3.10 12.24
N ARG A 126 -3.53 -3.48 12.97
CA ARG A 126 -4.18 -2.61 13.94
C ARG A 126 -3.34 -2.43 15.20
N ASP A 127 -2.71 -3.49 15.70
CA ASP A 127 -1.89 -3.46 16.91
C ASP A 127 -0.54 -2.75 16.69
N ALA A 128 -0.05 -2.71 15.44
CA ALA A 128 1.16 -1.99 15.05
C ALA A 128 0.98 -0.47 14.86
N ALA A 129 -0.27 0.03 14.76
CA ALA A 129 -0.62 1.41 14.41
C ALA A 129 -0.80 2.33 15.63
#